data_AF-A0A8E0VH13-F1
#
_entry.id   AF-A0A8E0VH13-F1
#
_cell.length_a   1.000
_cell.length_b   1.000
_cell.length_c   1.000
_cell.angle_alpha   90.00
_cell.angle_beta   90.00
_cell.angle_gamma   90.00
#
_symmetry.space_group_name_H-M   'P 1'
#
loop_
_entity.id
_entity.type
_entity.pdbx_description
1 polymer ?
#
loop_
_entity_poly.entity_id
_entity_poly.type
_entity_poly.pdbx_seq_one_letter_code
_entity_poly.pdbx_strand_id
1 'polypeptide(L)'
;MRPRTNFKTALIRYAASDPQTYMPYVQNIRTFVYLYEEVNIKPQDGFATCEKTKTPDDVDLVCKFYPIDMGVCVKENNYGYDRSQPCVVLKINKVYGWLPDIVNSSLSPNPLVRCYGQTEEDLEFFGTVRYFPNVTIDGITYGYFSNLYFPYLVQVAYRSPLVAVQFENPKRHALLMVQCRLLNIRNPGEPLNFELLVD
;
A
#
# COMPACT_ATOMS: atom_id res chain seq x y z
N MET A 1 -6.64 0.47 -3.81
CA MET A 1 -6.35 -0.08 -2.48
C MET A 1 -7.01 -1.44 -2.26
N ARG A 2 -6.57 -2.15 -1.22
CA ARG A 2 -7.28 -3.24 -0.55
C ARG A 2 -7.36 -2.92 0.95
N PRO A 3 -8.44 -3.32 1.65
CA PRO A 3 -9.55 -4.09 1.13
C PRO A 3 -10.46 -3.27 0.22
N ARG A 4 -11.20 -3.96 -0.66
CA ARG A 4 -12.35 -3.42 -1.38
C ARG A 4 -13.40 -4.53 -1.46
N THR A 5 -14.26 -4.56 -0.46
CA THR A 5 -15.32 -5.57 -0.28
C THR A 5 -16.62 -5.17 -0.98
N ASN A 6 -16.84 -3.87 -1.21
CA ASN A 6 -17.97 -3.34 -1.97
C ASN A 6 -17.47 -2.52 -3.17
N PHE A 7 -18.17 -2.62 -4.31
CA PHE A 7 -17.81 -1.86 -5.52
C PHE A 7 -18.40 -0.44 -5.53
N LYS A 8 -19.48 -0.19 -4.77
CA LYS A 8 -20.22 1.09 -4.70
C LYS A 8 -19.72 2.04 -3.62
N THR A 9 -19.08 1.52 -2.58
CA THR A 9 -18.55 2.32 -1.45
C THR A 9 -17.11 1.95 -1.16
N ALA A 10 -16.36 2.93 -0.66
CA ALA A 10 -15.00 2.76 -0.15
C ALA A 10 -14.97 2.69 1.40
N LEU A 11 -16.12 2.53 2.05
CA LEU A 11 -16.21 2.40 3.51
C LEU A 11 -15.62 1.08 4.01
N ILE A 12 -14.71 1.19 4.98
CA ILE A 12 -14.22 0.10 5.81
C ILE A 12 -14.83 0.29 7.20
N ARG A 13 -15.85 -0.50 7.52
CA ARG A 13 -16.51 -0.49 8.82
C ARG A 13 -16.47 -1.86 9.48
N TYR A 14 -16.00 -1.93 10.72
CA TYR A 14 -15.94 -3.18 11.49
C TYR A 14 -15.84 -2.91 13.00
N ALA A 15 -16.15 -3.92 13.82
CA ALA A 15 -15.86 -3.97 15.24
C ALA A 15 -14.73 -4.96 15.50
N ALA A 16 -13.66 -4.54 16.18
CA ALA A 16 -12.50 -5.43 16.42
C ALA A 16 -12.85 -6.63 17.31
N SER A 17 -13.88 -6.48 18.15
CA SER A 17 -14.40 -7.54 19.02
C SER A 17 -15.26 -8.58 18.29
N ASP A 18 -15.68 -8.32 17.05
CA ASP A 18 -16.53 -9.23 16.26
C ASP A 18 -15.83 -9.67 14.97
N PRO A 19 -15.27 -10.88 14.93
CA PRO A 19 -14.66 -11.46 13.74
C PRO A 19 -15.56 -11.48 12.51
N GLN A 20 -16.89 -11.60 12.68
CA GLN A 20 -17.79 -11.61 11.53
C GLN A 20 -17.76 -10.29 10.76
N THR A 21 -17.49 -9.18 11.45
CA THR A 21 -17.43 -7.86 10.84
C THR A 21 -16.11 -7.59 10.12
N TYR A 22 -14.98 -8.09 10.64
CA TYR A 22 -13.67 -7.76 10.07
C TYR A 22 -13.07 -8.82 9.14
N MET A 23 -13.44 -10.10 9.30
CA MET A 23 -12.90 -11.19 8.48
C MET A 23 -13.13 -11.01 6.97
N PRO A 24 -14.23 -10.40 6.48
CA PRO A 24 -14.36 -10.09 5.06
C PRO A 24 -13.26 -9.18 4.51
N TYR A 25 -12.78 -8.21 5.30
CA TYR A 25 -11.66 -7.34 4.90
C TYR A 25 -10.34 -8.09 4.93
N VAL A 26 -10.09 -8.86 5.99
CA VAL A 26 -8.90 -9.73 6.12
C VAL A 26 -8.79 -10.67 4.94
N GLN A 27 -9.88 -11.36 4.58
CA GLN A 27 -9.90 -12.30 3.47
C GLN A 27 -9.73 -11.60 2.11
N ASN A 28 -10.25 -10.39 1.96
CA ASN A 28 -10.05 -9.59 0.74
C ASN A 28 -8.58 -9.21 0.54
N ILE A 29 -7.89 -8.79 1.60
CA ILE A 29 -6.45 -8.49 1.57
C ILE A 29 -5.66 -9.79 1.33
N ARG A 30 -5.96 -10.85 2.07
CA ARG A 30 -5.29 -12.16 1.93
C ARG A 30 -5.36 -12.71 0.52
N THR A 31 -6.54 -12.70 -0.08
CA THR A 31 -6.75 -13.16 -1.47
C THR A 31 -5.95 -12.32 -2.47
N PHE A 32 -5.84 -11.01 -2.22
CA PHE A 32 -5.04 -10.14 -3.07
C PHE A 32 -3.52 -10.40 -2.92
N VAL A 33 -3.04 -10.56 -1.69
CA VAL A 33 -1.62 -10.80 -1.37
C VAL A 33 -1.17 -12.19 -1.84
N TYR A 34 -2.07 -13.17 -1.89
CA TYR A 34 -1.78 -14.50 -2.43
C TYR A 34 -1.21 -14.45 -3.86
N LEU A 35 -1.65 -13.50 -4.69
CA LEU A 35 -1.11 -13.29 -6.05
C LEU A 35 0.37 -12.91 -6.07
N TYR A 36 0.91 -12.39 -4.97
CA TYR A 36 2.32 -12.07 -4.78
C TYR A 36 3.08 -13.28 -4.24
N GLU A 37 2.50 -13.99 -3.27
CA GLU A 37 3.05 -15.25 -2.75
C GLU A 37 3.25 -16.29 -3.88
N GLU A 38 2.28 -16.43 -4.79
CA GLU A 38 2.39 -17.30 -5.98
C GLU A 38 3.52 -16.93 -6.95
N VAL A 39 3.89 -15.66 -7.02
CA VAL A 39 5.04 -15.22 -7.83
C VAL A 39 6.34 -15.52 -7.10
N ASN A 40 6.35 -15.41 -5.78
CA ASN A 40 7.55 -15.59 -4.97
C ASN A 40 8.00 -17.05 -4.85
N ILE A 41 7.09 -18.03 -5.02
CA ILE A 41 7.45 -19.45 -5.09
C ILE A 41 8.13 -19.85 -6.41
N LYS A 42 8.05 -19.02 -7.46
CA LYS A 42 8.69 -19.33 -8.74
C LYS A 42 10.21 -19.22 -8.61
N PRO A 43 10.98 -20.01 -9.37
CA PRO A 43 12.44 -19.88 -9.42
C PRO A 43 12.88 -18.43 -9.68
N GLN A 44 14.07 -18.08 -9.22
CA GLN A 44 14.61 -16.73 -9.43
C GLN A 44 15.03 -16.54 -10.90
N ASP A 45 15.35 -17.62 -11.60
CA ASP A 45 15.60 -17.62 -13.04
C ASP A 45 14.34 -17.12 -13.77
N GLY A 46 14.43 -15.93 -14.37
CA GLY A 46 13.29 -15.21 -14.97
C GLY A 46 12.78 -14.01 -14.18
N PHE A 47 13.46 -13.61 -13.10
CA PHE A 47 13.20 -12.38 -12.35
C PHE A 47 14.47 -11.57 -12.14
N ALA A 48 14.31 -10.25 -11.95
CA ALA A 48 15.40 -9.38 -11.55
C ALA A 48 15.49 -9.33 -10.01
N THR A 49 16.69 -9.16 -9.50
CA THR A 49 16.95 -8.76 -8.11
C THR A 49 16.85 -7.24 -8.02
N CYS A 50 16.08 -6.71 -7.07
CA CYS A 50 15.73 -5.29 -7.00
C CYS A 50 15.90 -4.75 -5.58
N GLU A 51 17.15 -4.70 -5.11
CA GLU A 51 17.49 -4.15 -3.79
C GLU A 51 17.77 -2.64 -3.87
N LYS A 52 18.94 -2.27 -4.40
CA LYS A 52 19.33 -0.88 -4.67
C LYS A 52 19.21 -0.53 -6.14
N THR A 53 19.47 -1.51 -6.99
CA THR A 53 19.40 -1.44 -8.45
C THR A 53 18.70 -2.69 -8.96
N LYS A 54 18.17 -2.60 -10.18
CA LYS A 54 17.61 -3.75 -10.88
C LYS A 54 18.75 -4.54 -11.52
N THR A 55 18.87 -5.82 -11.20
CA THR A 55 19.99 -6.66 -11.67
C THR A 55 19.51 -8.08 -12.01
N PRO A 56 19.72 -8.55 -13.26
CA PRO A 56 20.19 -7.78 -14.41
C PRO A 56 19.21 -6.65 -14.78
N ASP A 57 19.74 -5.57 -15.38
CA ASP A 57 18.92 -4.44 -15.85
C ASP A 57 18.30 -4.78 -17.21
N ASP A 58 17.38 -5.74 -17.18
CA ASP A 58 16.63 -6.22 -18.33
C ASP A 58 15.18 -5.74 -18.23
N VAL A 59 14.64 -5.18 -19.31
CA VAL A 59 13.26 -4.67 -19.37
C VAL A 59 12.22 -5.78 -19.32
N ASP A 60 12.55 -7.01 -19.72
CA ASP A 60 11.64 -8.15 -19.69
C ASP A 60 11.56 -8.82 -18.32
N LEU A 61 12.57 -8.62 -17.48
CA LEU A 61 12.62 -9.17 -16.13
C LEU A 61 11.90 -8.26 -15.12
N VAL A 62 11.21 -8.87 -14.16
CA VAL A 62 10.40 -8.14 -13.16
C VAL A 62 10.94 -8.33 -11.75
N CYS A 63 10.71 -7.33 -10.90
CA CYS A 63 11.00 -7.40 -9.48
C CYS A 63 9.92 -8.20 -8.75
N LYS A 64 10.33 -9.07 -7.82
CA LYS A 64 9.42 -9.71 -6.85
C LYS A 64 9.18 -8.76 -5.67
N PHE A 65 7.92 -8.59 -5.28
CA PHE A 65 7.54 -7.92 -4.04
C PHE A 65 7.21 -8.96 -2.99
N TYR A 66 7.86 -8.89 -1.83
CA TYR A 66 7.68 -9.88 -0.77
C TYR A 66 6.68 -9.36 0.26
N PRO A 67 5.63 -10.13 0.62
CA PRO A 67 4.65 -9.69 1.62
C PRO A 67 5.26 -9.29 2.98
N ILE A 68 6.44 -9.79 3.32
CA ILE A 68 7.18 -9.39 4.52
C ILE A 68 7.54 -7.89 4.53
N ASP A 69 7.69 -7.27 3.36
CA ASP A 69 7.98 -5.84 3.20
C ASP A 69 6.79 -4.96 3.63
N MET A 70 5.60 -5.56 3.85
CA MET A 70 4.45 -4.88 4.44
C MET A 70 4.52 -4.82 5.99
N GLY A 71 5.63 -5.23 6.59
CA GLY A 71 5.89 -5.11 8.02
C GLY A 71 4.87 -5.89 8.86
N VAL A 72 4.16 -5.22 9.75
CA VAL A 72 3.16 -5.86 10.63
C VAL A 72 1.85 -6.21 9.92
N CYS A 73 1.64 -5.72 8.70
CA CYS A 73 0.43 -5.93 7.90
C CYS A 73 0.47 -7.27 7.16
N VAL A 74 0.56 -8.36 7.92
CA VAL A 74 0.63 -9.75 7.42
C VAL A 74 -0.59 -10.57 7.84
N LYS A 75 -0.77 -11.72 7.18
CA LYS A 75 -1.92 -12.62 7.39
C LYS A 75 -1.98 -13.16 8.82
N GLU A 76 -0.83 -13.44 9.43
CA GLU A 76 -0.70 -13.94 10.81
C GLU A 76 -1.24 -12.94 11.84
N ASN A 77 -1.21 -11.65 11.49
CA ASN A 77 -1.68 -10.56 12.33
C ASN A 77 -3.09 -10.08 11.98
N ASN A 78 -3.83 -10.81 11.14
CA ASN A 78 -5.13 -10.39 10.58
C ASN A 78 -5.07 -8.98 9.97
N TYR A 79 -3.92 -8.56 9.44
CA TYR A 79 -3.70 -7.19 8.97
C TYR A 79 -4.11 -6.10 9.99
N GLY A 80 -4.03 -6.43 11.30
CA GLY A 80 -4.32 -5.55 12.44
C GLY A 80 -5.82 -5.29 12.73
N TYR A 81 -6.73 -5.93 12.00
CA TYR A 81 -8.17 -5.74 12.18
C TYR A 81 -8.70 -6.25 13.53
N ASP A 82 -8.10 -7.28 14.09
CA ASP A 82 -8.46 -7.85 15.40
C ASP A 82 -8.01 -7.00 16.60
N ARG A 83 -7.20 -5.97 16.36
CA ARG A 83 -6.64 -5.09 17.40
C ARG A 83 -7.03 -3.62 17.24
N SER A 84 -8.03 -3.33 16.41
CA SER A 84 -8.40 -1.94 16.03
C SER A 84 -7.25 -1.17 15.39
N GLN A 85 -6.33 -1.84 14.69
CA GLN A 85 -5.18 -1.21 14.03
C GLN A 85 -5.12 -1.63 12.55
N PRO A 86 -6.16 -1.32 11.75
CA PRO A 86 -6.35 -1.92 10.45
C PRO A 86 -5.29 -1.46 9.45
N CYS A 87 -4.87 -2.39 8.59
CA CYS A 87 -4.01 -2.08 7.46
C CYS A 87 -4.80 -1.93 6.16
N VAL A 88 -4.46 -0.91 5.39
CA VAL A 88 -4.91 -0.68 4.01
C VAL A 88 -3.71 -0.84 3.07
N VAL A 89 -3.82 -1.71 2.08
CA VAL A 89 -2.77 -1.97 1.09
C VAL A 89 -3.00 -1.11 -0.14
N LEU A 90 -2.08 -0.19 -0.39
CA LEU A 90 -2.05 0.67 -1.56
C LEU A 90 -1.28 0.01 -2.71
N LYS A 91 -1.73 0.30 -3.94
CA LYS A 91 -1.06 -0.10 -5.18
C LYS A 91 -1.20 1.02 -6.19
N ILE A 92 -0.21 1.16 -7.06
CA ILE A 92 -0.29 2.01 -8.25
C ILE A 92 -1.01 1.24 -9.38
N ASN A 93 -1.75 1.96 -10.23
CA ASN A 93 -2.38 1.38 -11.41
C ASN A 93 -1.34 0.96 -12.44
N LYS A 94 -1.57 -0.17 -13.12
CA LYS A 94 -0.69 -0.66 -14.19
C LYS A 94 -0.93 0.14 -15.46
N VAL A 95 -0.12 1.15 -15.72
CA VAL A 95 -0.12 1.92 -16.96
C VAL A 95 1.04 1.45 -17.83
N TYR A 96 0.75 1.01 -19.05
CA TYR A 96 1.75 0.49 -19.97
C TYR A 96 2.81 1.54 -20.28
N GLY A 97 4.09 1.17 -20.17
CA GLY A 97 5.23 2.04 -20.46
C GLY A 97 5.41 3.22 -19.49
N TRP A 98 4.59 3.33 -18.44
CA TRP A 98 4.70 4.43 -17.50
C TRP A 98 5.93 4.28 -16.61
N LEU A 99 6.73 5.34 -16.58
CA LEU A 99 7.83 5.56 -15.66
C LEU A 99 7.50 6.74 -14.75
N PRO A 100 7.77 6.66 -13.45
CA PRO A 100 7.56 7.79 -12.56
C PRO A 100 8.52 8.94 -12.91
N ASP A 101 7.96 10.08 -13.30
CA ASP A 101 8.70 11.35 -13.49
C ASP A 101 8.96 11.98 -12.12
N ILE A 102 10.10 11.60 -11.52
CA ILE A 102 10.52 12.02 -10.19
C ILE A 102 10.89 13.50 -10.18
N VAL A 103 10.26 14.27 -9.29
CA VAL A 103 10.47 15.72 -9.21
C VAL A 103 11.78 16.06 -8.50
N ASN A 104 12.07 15.41 -7.38
CA ASN A 104 13.27 15.64 -6.61
C ASN A 104 13.96 14.31 -6.28
N SER A 105 14.85 13.88 -7.18
CA SER A 105 15.62 12.64 -7.03
C SER A 105 16.61 12.70 -5.87
N SER A 106 17.07 13.90 -5.48
CA SER A 106 17.93 14.11 -4.33
C SER A 106 17.20 13.88 -3.01
N LEU A 107 15.88 14.08 -3.00
CA LEU A 107 15.01 13.79 -1.85
C LEU A 107 14.72 12.31 -1.74
N SER A 108 14.28 11.71 -2.85
CA SER A 108 13.98 10.28 -2.97
C SER A 108 13.93 9.89 -4.44
N PRO A 109 14.50 8.72 -4.81
CA PRO A 109 14.38 8.20 -6.18
C PRO A 109 13.00 7.58 -6.46
N ASN A 110 12.11 7.54 -5.46
CA ASN A 110 10.86 6.80 -5.50
C ASN A 110 9.64 7.74 -5.45
N PRO A 111 8.53 7.36 -6.12
CA PRO A 111 7.21 7.90 -5.80
C PRO A 111 6.90 7.69 -4.32
N LEU A 112 6.51 8.78 -3.66
CA LEU A 112 6.15 8.79 -2.24
C LEU A 112 4.63 8.78 -2.09
N VAL A 113 4.12 8.22 -0.99
CA VAL A 113 2.69 8.27 -0.66
C VAL A 113 2.50 8.65 0.79
N ARG A 114 1.49 9.50 1.03
CA ARG A 114 1.08 9.88 2.38
C ARG A 114 -0.43 9.99 2.45
N CYS A 115 -1.00 9.51 3.55
CA CYS A 115 -2.41 9.58 3.89
C CYS A 115 -2.64 10.58 5.03
N TYR A 116 -3.74 11.31 4.98
CA TYR A 116 -4.17 12.30 5.98
C TYR A 116 -5.70 12.43 5.98
N GLY A 117 -6.23 13.02 7.05
CA GLY A 117 -7.65 13.32 7.21
C GLY A 117 -8.14 14.40 6.26
N GLN A 118 -9.36 14.29 5.75
CA GLN A 118 -9.90 15.29 4.82
C GLN A 118 -10.34 16.57 5.52
N THR A 119 -10.83 16.47 6.76
CA THR A 119 -11.28 17.62 7.56
C THR A 119 -10.38 17.86 8.79
N GLU A 120 -10.57 19.00 9.46
CA GLU A 120 -9.86 19.31 10.70
C GLU A 120 -10.19 18.31 11.81
N GLU A 121 -11.43 17.84 11.89
CA GLU A 121 -11.86 16.81 12.85
C GLU A 121 -11.19 15.45 12.57
N ASP A 122 -11.00 15.10 11.29
CA ASP A 122 -10.30 13.86 10.92
C ASP A 122 -8.84 13.86 11.38
N LEU A 123 -8.17 15.02 11.39
CA LEU A 123 -6.75 15.11 11.79
C LEU A 123 -6.55 14.68 13.24
N GLU A 124 -7.50 15.00 14.12
CA GLU A 124 -7.46 14.58 15.53
C GLU A 124 -7.80 13.10 15.71
N PHE A 125 -8.54 12.50 14.77
CA PHE A 125 -9.06 11.14 14.88
C PHE A 125 -8.18 10.10 14.18
N PHE A 126 -7.21 10.55 13.37
CA PHE A 126 -6.37 9.73 12.50
C PHE A 126 -5.41 8.80 13.24
N GLY A 127 -5.10 9.10 14.50
CA GLY A 127 -4.09 8.37 15.27
C GLY A 127 -2.70 8.44 14.61
N THR A 128 -1.86 7.45 14.88
CA THR A 128 -0.54 7.34 14.26
C THR A 128 -0.64 6.50 12.98
N VAL A 129 -0.18 7.03 11.84
CA VAL A 129 -0.17 6.28 10.57
C VAL A 129 1.23 5.76 10.28
N ARG A 130 1.36 4.44 10.14
CA ARG A 130 2.62 3.78 9.73
C ARG A 130 2.54 3.30 8.29
N TYR A 131 3.67 3.33 7.59
CA TYR A 131 3.80 2.90 6.21
C TYR A 131 4.80 1.76 6.11
N PHE A 132 4.59 0.84 5.17
CA PHE A 132 5.50 -0.28 4.91
C PHE A 132 5.54 -0.61 3.41
N PRO A 133 6.69 -0.52 2.73
CA PRO A 133 7.95 0.06 3.23
C PRO A 133 7.81 1.58 3.42
N ASN A 134 8.72 2.19 4.18
CA ASN A 134 8.70 3.62 4.46
C ASN A 134 10.08 4.28 4.34
N VAL A 135 10.05 5.61 4.26
CA VAL A 135 11.21 6.49 4.34
C VAL A 135 10.85 7.71 5.16
N THR A 136 11.77 8.20 5.99
CA THR A 136 11.61 9.44 6.75
C THR A 136 12.47 10.52 6.14
N ILE A 137 11.85 11.64 5.79
CA ILE A 137 12.45 12.81 5.14
C ILE A 137 12.06 14.03 5.95
N ASP A 138 13.05 14.77 6.46
CA ASP A 138 12.84 15.96 7.30
C ASP A 138 11.86 15.74 8.47
N GLY A 139 11.96 14.58 9.11
CA GLY A 139 11.10 14.19 10.24
C GLY A 139 9.69 13.72 9.85
N ILE A 140 9.35 13.69 8.56
CA ILE A 140 8.07 13.19 8.07
C ILE A 140 8.24 11.82 7.43
N THR A 141 7.45 10.84 7.88
CA THR A 141 7.44 9.49 7.33
C THR A 141 6.47 9.34 6.16
N TYR A 142 6.95 8.76 5.07
CA TYR A 142 6.22 8.46 3.84
C TYR A 142 6.27 6.97 3.56
N GLY A 143 5.21 6.43 2.95
CA GLY A 143 5.34 5.19 2.19
C GLY A 143 6.02 5.46 0.85
N TYR A 144 6.63 4.45 0.23
CA TYR A 144 7.18 4.61 -1.11
C TYR A 144 6.93 3.39 -1.99
N PHE A 145 6.73 3.64 -3.28
CA PHE A 145 6.74 2.60 -4.30
C PHE A 145 8.12 2.59 -4.94
N SER A 146 8.86 1.48 -4.89
CA SER A 146 10.20 1.45 -5.52
C SER A 146 10.10 1.67 -7.03
N ASN A 147 10.88 2.62 -7.55
CA ASN A 147 10.92 2.93 -8.99
C ASN A 147 11.43 1.75 -9.84
N LEU A 148 12.16 0.81 -9.23
CA LEU A 148 12.74 -0.38 -9.88
C LEU A 148 11.67 -1.32 -10.47
N TYR A 149 10.41 -1.21 -10.01
CA TYR A 149 9.29 -2.01 -10.51
C TYR A 149 8.64 -1.42 -11.78
N PHE A 150 9.17 -0.33 -12.32
CA PHE A 150 8.65 0.32 -13.52
C PHE A 150 9.71 0.28 -14.63
N PRO A 151 9.30 0.23 -15.91
CA PRO A 151 7.94 0.32 -16.40
C PRO A 151 7.20 -1.03 -16.39
N TYR A 152 5.87 -0.96 -16.44
CA TYR A 152 5.04 -2.12 -16.76
C TYR A 152 4.94 -2.28 -18.29
N LEU A 153 5.44 -3.39 -18.82
CA LEU A 153 5.46 -3.71 -20.25
C LEU A 153 4.69 -5.00 -20.59
N VAL A 154 3.72 -5.37 -19.75
CA VAL A 154 3.00 -6.67 -19.87
C VAL A 154 3.91 -7.87 -19.61
N GLN A 155 5.01 -7.68 -18.87
CA GLN A 155 5.92 -8.76 -18.52
C GLN A 155 5.19 -9.86 -17.74
N VAL A 156 5.55 -11.11 -18.03
CA VAL A 156 4.98 -12.28 -17.35
C VAL A 156 5.26 -12.19 -15.84
N ALA A 157 4.27 -12.58 -15.04
CA ALA A 157 4.35 -12.55 -13.57
C ALA A 157 4.54 -11.15 -12.95
N TYR A 158 4.45 -10.05 -13.71
CA TYR A 158 4.54 -8.70 -13.16
C TYR A 158 3.50 -8.43 -12.06
N ARG A 159 3.99 -7.92 -10.93
CA ARG A 159 3.20 -7.42 -9.80
C ARG A 159 3.66 -6.01 -9.46
N SER A 160 2.70 -5.08 -9.38
CA SER A 160 2.98 -3.71 -8.97
C SER A 160 3.48 -3.68 -7.53
N PRO A 161 4.40 -2.78 -7.15
CA PRO A 161 4.84 -2.66 -5.76
C PRO A 161 3.66 -2.25 -4.86
N LEU A 162 3.70 -2.68 -3.61
CA LEU A 162 2.67 -2.38 -2.62
C LEU A 162 3.22 -1.45 -1.54
N VAL A 163 2.31 -0.68 -0.93
CA VAL A 163 2.57 0.02 0.33
C VAL A 163 1.43 -0.32 1.28
N ALA A 164 1.74 -0.94 2.41
CA ALA A 164 0.77 -1.11 3.49
C ALA A 164 0.75 0.13 4.38
N VAL A 165 -0.45 0.61 4.70
CA VAL A 165 -0.72 1.75 5.57
C VAL A 165 -1.48 1.25 6.78
N GLN A 166 -0.88 1.31 7.95
CA GLN A 166 -1.49 0.91 9.20
C GLN A 166 -1.96 2.14 9.96
N PHE A 167 -3.21 2.12 10.41
CA PHE A 167 -3.76 3.14 11.31
C PHE A 167 -3.64 2.62 12.73
N GLU A 168 -2.70 3.16 13.52
CA GLU A 168 -2.53 2.82 14.92
C GLU A 168 -3.45 3.67 15.79
N ASN A 169 -4.39 2.99 16.46
CA ASN A 169 -5.35 3.59 17.37
C ASN A 169 -6.18 4.73 16.73
N PRO A 170 -6.83 4.51 15.56
CA PRO A 170 -7.82 5.43 15.05
C PRO A 170 -8.94 5.62 16.10
N LYS A 171 -9.51 6.82 16.16
CA LYS A 171 -10.61 7.08 17.10
C LYS A 171 -11.79 6.15 16.80
N ARG A 172 -12.22 5.42 17.82
CA ARG A 172 -13.37 4.50 17.71
C ARG A 172 -14.68 5.25 17.67
N HIS A 173 -15.69 4.63 17.04
CA HIS A 173 -17.03 5.17 16.84
C HIS A 173 -17.06 6.54 16.12
N ALA A 174 -16.02 6.86 15.36
CA ALA A 174 -15.92 8.05 14.53
C ALA A 174 -15.71 7.65 13.08
N LEU A 175 -16.38 8.34 12.16
CA LEU A 175 -16.16 8.18 10.73
C LEU A 175 -14.97 9.03 10.31
N LEU A 176 -13.92 8.38 9.82
CA LEU A 176 -12.70 9.01 9.30
C LEU A 176 -12.77 9.10 7.79
N MET A 177 -12.63 10.30 7.23
CA MET A 177 -12.44 10.48 5.79
C MET A 177 -10.94 10.52 5.47
N VAL A 178 -10.44 9.46 4.83
CA VAL A 178 -9.02 9.31 4.52
C VAL A 178 -8.74 9.73 3.08
N GLN A 179 -7.71 10.55 2.89
CA GLN A 179 -7.15 10.87 1.58
C GLN A 179 -5.67 10.51 1.52
N CYS A 180 -5.29 9.69 0.55
CA CYS A 180 -3.90 9.35 0.26
C CYS A 180 -3.45 9.99 -1.06
N ARG A 181 -2.37 10.77 -1.01
CA ARG A 181 -1.77 11.42 -2.19
C ARG A 181 -0.45 10.76 -2.58
N LEU A 182 -0.25 10.60 -3.89
CA LEU A 182 1.05 10.33 -4.47
C LEU A 182 1.83 11.64 -4.56
N LEU A 183 3.10 11.60 -4.19
CA LEU A 183 4.00 12.73 -4.01
C LEU A 183 5.34 12.42 -4.68
N ASN A 184 6.17 13.46 -4.84
CA ASN A 184 7.47 13.37 -5.52
C ASN A 184 7.38 12.88 -6.98
N ILE A 185 6.22 13.04 -7.62
CA ILE A 185 6.05 12.79 -9.06
C ILE A 185 5.36 14.00 -9.71
N ARG A 186 5.71 14.32 -10.95
CA ARG A 186 5.21 15.54 -11.64
C ARG A 186 3.70 15.52 -11.87
N ASN A 187 3.15 14.35 -12.21
CA ASN A 187 1.74 14.16 -12.51
C ASN A 187 1.14 13.02 -11.65
N PRO A 188 0.82 13.28 -10.36
CA PRO A 188 0.43 12.25 -9.38
C PRO A 188 -0.91 11.55 -9.65
N GLY A 189 -1.74 12.09 -10.54
CA GLY A 189 -3.12 11.63 -10.74
C GLY A 189 -4.02 12.02 -9.56
N GLU A 190 -5.27 11.53 -9.60
CA GLU A 190 -6.25 11.79 -8.54
C GLU A 190 -5.87 11.09 -7.22
N PRO A 191 -6.09 11.74 -6.07
CA PRO A 191 -5.86 11.11 -4.77
C PRO A 191 -6.81 9.93 -4.55
N LEU A 192 -6.37 8.97 -3.75
CA LEU A 192 -7.23 7.89 -3.29
C LEU A 192 -7.99 8.33 -2.04
N ASN A 193 -9.32 8.30 -2.10
CA ASN A 193 -10.20 8.59 -0.96
C ASN A 193 -10.92 7.33 -0.49
N PHE A 194 -11.07 7.17 0.83
CA PHE A 194 -11.89 6.13 1.45
C PHE A 194 -12.34 6.53 2.86
N GLU A 195 -13.29 5.77 3.41
CA GLU A 195 -13.84 6.03 4.74
C GLU A 195 -13.47 4.88 5.67
N LEU A 196 -13.11 5.19 6.92
CA LEU A 196 -12.77 4.21 7.95
C LEU A 196 -13.60 4.46 9.21
N LEU A 197 -14.28 3.43 9.70
CA LEU A 197 -15.01 3.47 10.96
C LEU A 197 -14.73 2.20 11.77
N VAL A 198 -14.06 2.37 12.90
CA VAL A 198 -13.76 1.27 13.83
C VAL A 198 -14.72 1.37 15.00
N ASP A 199 -15.61 0.39 15.12
CA ASP A 199 -16.49 0.21 16.28
C ASP A 199 -15.73 -0.42 17.46
#